data_AF-A0A944MB20-F1
#
_entry.id   AF-A0A944MB20-F1
#
_cell.length_a   1.000
_cell.length_b   1.000
_cell.length_c   1.000
_cell.angle_alpha   90.00
_cell.angle_beta   90.00
_cell.angle_gamma   90.00
#
_symmetry.space_group_name_H-M   'P 1'
#
loop_
_entity.id
_entity.type
_entity.pdbx_description
1 polymer ?
#
loop_
_entity_poly.entity_id
_entity_poly.type
_entity_poly.pdbx_seq_one_letter_code
_entity_poly.pdbx_strand_id
1 'polypeptide(L)'
;MSSYRLIEERYALPSPAGAFHAASHRNNDPVRSLLCALLQYETTPAVTQQALERWTSLSGEDAQEALYHAQSLGWVEGFREERNAPPGALETLLPELLPPLSDCGKALLADSHGFYVAASGFTHEAAIELSALSADLASLDNRHQSLTHNNLRIPTSAWALVDAAGNSQLGFWPLFIDDQRFALVLQGVPHLNQSVFTSLVWALSTRYAGSKRD
;
A
#
# COMPACT_ATOMS: atom_id res chain seq x y z
N MET A 1 -14.39 18.39 24.36
CA MET A 1 -14.94 17.62 23.23
C MET A 1 -14.55 18.35 21.97
N SER A 2 -13.74 17.74 21.12
CA SER A 2 -13.43 18.30 19.80
C SER A 2 -14.65 18.07 18.92
N SER A 3 -15.14 19.11 18.25
CA SER A 3 -16.22 18.97 17.26
C SER A 3 -15.58 18.90 15.88
N TYR A 4 -15.89 17.85 15.12
CA TYR A 4 -15.41 17.65 13.77
C TYR A 4 -16.46 18.12 12.75
N ARG A 5 -16.02 18.64 11.61
CA ARG A 5 -16.90 19.04 10.51
C ARG A 5 -16.26 18.72 9.18
N LEU A 6 -17.02 18.05 8.31
CA LEU A 6 -16.60 17.80 6.94
C LEU A 6 -16.67 19.07 6.10
N ILE A 7 -15.69 19.25 5.23
CA ILE A 7 -15.70 20.29 4.21
C ILE A 7 -16.38 19.69 2.99
N GLU A 8 -17.48 20.30 2.57
CA GLU A 8 -18.23 19.89 1.38
C GLU A 8 -17.38 20.00 0.11
N GLU A 9 -17.72 19.19 -0.90
CA GLU A 9 -17.04 19.16 -2.20
C GLU A 9 -15.53 18.96 -2.08
N ARG A 10 -15.14 17.95 -1.29
CA ARG A 10 -13.76 17.51 -1.16
C ARG A 10 -13.64 16.03 -1.48
N TYR A 11 -12.54 15.71 -2.14
CA TYR A 11 -12.13 14.37 -2.50
C TYR A 11 -10.94 13.97 -1.65
N ALA A 12 -10.79 12.68 -1.37
CA ALA A 12 -9.68 12.19 -0.57
C ALA A 12 -8.91 11.08 -1.29
N LEU A 13 -7.60 11.07 -1.06
CA LEU A 13 -6.72 9.99 -1.48
C LEU A 13 -5.66 9.79 -0.38
N PRO A 14 -5.19 8.55 -0.15
CA PRO A 14 -4.04 8.35 0.71
C PRO A 14 -2.78 9.03 0.18
N SER A 15 -2.00 9.63 1.08
CA SER A 15 -0.62 10.03 0.80
C SER A 15 0.27 8.80 0.58
N PRO A 16 1.54 8.93 0.17
CA PRO A 16 2.46 7.79 0.10
C PRO A 16 2.58 7.03 1.43
N ALA A 17 2.59 7.73 2.56
CA ALA A 17 2.60 7.12 3.88
C ALA A 17 1.28 6.38 4.19
N GLY A 18 0.14 6.96 3.81
CA GLY A 18 -1.17 6.31 3.96
C GLY A 18 -1.33 5.07 3.07
N ALA A 19 -0.87 5.13 1.82
CA ALA A 19 -0.84 4.00 0.91
C ALA A 19 0.06 2.88 1.43
N PHE A 20 1.21 3.23 2.01
CA PHE A 20 2.09 2.26 2.67
C PHE A 20 1.39 1.60 3.84
N HIS A 21 0.75 2.37 4.72
CA HIS A 21 0.00 1.81 5.85
C HIS A 21 -1.15 0.88 5.40
N ALA A 22 -1.90 1.28 4.36
CA ALA A 22 -2.99 0.48 3.80
C ALA A 22 -2.51 -0.90 3.31
N ALA A 23 -1.37 -0.93 2.62
CA ALA A 23 -0.82 -2.12 1.99
C ALA A 23 0.11 -2.95 2.92
N SER A 24 0.54 -2.45 4.08
CA SER A 24 1.60 -3.14 4.84
C SER A 24 1.14 -4.31 5.71
N HIS A 25 -0.13 -4.37 6.11
CA HIS A 25 -0.67 -5.42 7.00
C HIS A 25 -2.12 -5.75 6.66
N ARG A 26 -2.68 -6.81 7.26
CA ARG A 26 -4.11 -7.19 7.16
C ARG A 26 -4.97 -6.75 8.35
N ASN A 27 -4.47 -5.85 9.21
CA ASN A 27 -5.22 -5.45 10.39
C ASN A 27 -6.56 -4.81 10.00
N ASN A 28 -7.60 -5.04 10.79
CA ASN A 28 -8.95 -4.57 10.51
C ASN A 28 -9.32 -3.36 11.39
N ASP A 29 -8.47 -2.34 11.40
CA ASP A 29 -8.78 -1.09 12.09
C ASP A 29 -9.55 -0.12 11.19
N PRO A 30 -10.34 0.81 11.77
CA PRO A 30 -11.17 1.73 11.00
C PRO A 30 -10.37 2.66 10.07
N VAL A 31 -9.16 3.07 10.46
CA VAL A 31 -8.32 3.97 9.67
C VAL A 31 -7.76 3.25 8.47
N ARG A 32 -7.25 2.03 8.64
CA ARG A 32 -6.83 1.20 7.51
C ARG A 32 -8.01 0.90 6.58
N SER A 33 -9.19 0.59 7.13
CA SER A 33 -10.39 0.34 6.33
C SER A 33 -10.77 1.55 5.47
N LEU A 34 -10.66 2.76 6.03
CA LEU A 34 -10.79 4.02 5.30
C LEU A 34 -9.76 4.13 4.17
N LEU A 35 -8.47 3.94 4.46
CA LEU A 35 -7.40 4.07 3.48
C LEU A 35 -7.56 3.07 2.32
N CYS A 36 -7.86 1.81 2.63
CA CYS A 36 -8.13 0.78 1.64
C CYS A 36 -9.35 1.14 0.79
N ALA A 37 -10.44 1.61 1.38
CA ALA A 37 -11.64 1.99 0.64
C ALA A 37 -11.37 3.14 -0.34
N LEU A 38 -10.61 4.16 0.05
CA LEU A 38 -10.26 5.28 -0.83
C LEU A 38 -9.47 4.83 -2.08
N LEU A 39 -8.65 3.78 -1.97
CA LEU A 39 -7.85 3.23 -3.06
C LEU A 39 -8.63 2.28 -3.99
N GLN A 40 -9.89 1.97 -3.69
CA GLN A 40 -10.70 1.06 -4.50
C GLN A 40 -11.49 1.77 -5.61
N TYR A 41 -11.61 3.10 -5.54
CA TYR A 41 -12.35 3.86 -6.53
C TYR A 41 -11.47 4.20 -7.74
N GLU A 42 -11.99 4.03 -8.95
CA GLU A 42 -11.34 4.48 -10.20
C GLU A 42 -11.20 6.00 -10.24
N THR A 43 -12.15 6.72 -9.63
CA THR A 43 -12.13 8.17 -9.45
C THR A 43 -12.37 8.48 -7.99
N THR A 44 -11.54 9.30 -7.36
CA THR A 44 -11.64 9.60 -5.92
C THR A 44 -13.06 10.00 -5.53
N PRO A 45 -13.64 9.40 -4.47
CA PRO A 45 -15.00 9.70 -4.06
C PRO A 45 -15.08 11.02 -3.29
N ALA A 46 -16.23 11.68 -3.36
CA ALA A 46 -16.53 12.80 -2.48
C ALA A 46 -16.62 12.32 -1.03
N VAL A 47 -16.01 13.06 -0.10
CA VAL A 47 -16.02 12.72 1.32
C VAL A 47 -17.32 13.22 1.96
N THR A 48 -18.29 12.32 2.07
CA THR A 48 -19.56 12.56 2.77
C THR A 48 -19.61 11.80 4.09
N GLN A 49 -20.51 12.20 5.00
CA GLN A 49 -20.72 11.48 6.25
C GLN A 49 -21.07 10.01 6.00
N GLN A 50 -22.01 9.75 5.09
CA GLN A 50 -22.44 8.40 4.73
C GLN A 50 -21.29 7.56 4.17
N ALA A 51 -20.43 8.15 3.35
CA ALA A 51 -19.27 7.47 2.79
C ALA A 51 -18.25 7.11 3.88
N LEU A 52 -17.96 8.04 4.80
CA LEU A 52 -17.05 7.78 5.92
C LEU A 52 -17.54 6.66 6.84
N GLU A 53 -18.82 6.68 7.20
CA GLU A 53 -19.42 5.63 8.04
C GLU A 53 -19.30 4.26 7.35
N ARG A 54 -19.52 4.21 6.03
CA ARG A 54 -19.33 3.00 5.23
C ARG A 54 -17.88 2.52 5.19
N TRP A 55 -16.93 3.42 4.98
CA TRP A 55 -15.51 3.06 4.84
C TRP A 55 -14.89 2.62 6.16
N THR A 56 -15.23 3.32 7.24
CA THR A 56 -14.70 3.07 8.59
C THR A 56 -15.47 2.00 9.37
N SER A 57 -16.73 1.73 8.98
CA SER A 57 -17.70 0.95 9.78
C SER A 57 -17.99 1.55 11.15
N LEU A 58 -17.85 2.88 11.28
CA LEU A 58 -18.20 3.66 12.47
C LEU A 58 -19.41 4.57 12.17
N SER A 59 -19.97 5.21 13.20
CA SER A 59 -21.14 6.10 13.06
C SER A 59 -20.84 7.50 13.57
N GLY A 60 -21.43 8.52 12.95
CA GLY A 60 -21.44 9.88 13.48
C GLY A 60 -20.04 10.48 13.65
N GLU A 61 -19.77 11.03 14.84
CA GLU A 61 -18.50 11.69 15.17
C GLU A 61 -17.31 10.72 15.16
N ASP A 62 -17.50 9.44 15.51
CA ASP A 62 -16.41 8.44 15.53
C ASP A 62 -15.81 8.24 14.12
N ALA A 63 -16.64 8.26 13.08
CA ALA A 63 -16.18 8.17 11.69
C ALA A 63 -15.38 9.42 11.27
N GLN A 64 -15.78 10.59 11.78
CA GLN A 64 -15.09 11.85 11.52
C GLN A 64 -13.76 11.92 12.30
N GLU A 65 -13.73 11.42 13.53
CA GLU A 65 -12.51 11.29 14.32
C GLU A 65 -11.51 10.36 13.64
N ALA A 66 -11.95 9.23 13.07
CA ALA A 66 -11.08 8.33 12.31
C ALA A 66 -10.43 9.02 11.10
N LEU A 67 -11.21 9.80 10.33
CA LEU A 67 -10.68 10.61 9.23
C LEU A 67 -9.68 11.65 9.74
N TYR A 68 -10.04 12.40 10.79
CA TYR A 68 -9.19 13.42 11.38
C TYR A 68 -7.87 12.82 11.89
N HIS A 69 -7.93 11.67 12.55
CA HIS A 69 -6.75 10.94 13.00
C HIS A 69 -5.85 10.57 11.82
N ALA A 70 -6.40 10.01 10.74
CA ALA A 70 -5.65 9.71 9.53
C ALA A 70 -5.00 10.97 8.90
N GLN A 71 -5.70 12.11 8.92
CA GLN A 71 -5.16 13.39 8.48
C GLN A 71 -4.04 13.91 9.39
N SER A 72 -4.20 13.77 10.72
CA SER A 72 -3.20 14.20 11.70
C SER A 72 -1.88 13.42 11.58
N LEU A 73 -1.94 12.18 11.10
CA LEU A 73 -0.81 11.33 10.78
C LEU A 73 -0.22 11.61 9.37
N GLY A 74 -0.85 12.49 8.60
CA GLY A 74 -0.46 12.79 7.22
C GLY A 74 -0.75 11.64 6.24
N TRP A 75 -1.68 10.74 6.56
CA TRP A 75 -2.01 9.57 5.74
C TRP A 75 -3.07 9.84 4.69
N VAL A 76 -3.91 10.86 4.88
CA VAL A 76 -4.97 11.24 3.93
C VAL A 76 -4.77 12.67 3.48
N GLU A 77 -4.82 12.88 2.18
CA GLU A 77 -4.79 14.21 1.55
C GLU A 77 -6.17 14.56 0.98
N GLY A 78 -6.55 15.83 1.10
CA GLY A 78 -7.81 16.36 0.57
C GLY A 78 -7.60 17.17 -0.70
N PHE A 79 -8.47 16.98 -1.69
CA PHE A 79 -8.42 17.64 -3.00
C PHE A 79 -9.72 18.36 -3.31
N ARG A 80 -9.62 19.45 -4.09
CA ARG A 80 -10.78 20.20 -4.60
C ARG A 80 -11.39 19.57 -5.85
N GLU A 81 -10.60 18.79 -6.57
CA GLU A 81 -10.97 18.13 -7.81
C GLU A 81 -10.74 16.63 -7.68
N GLU A 82 -11.49 15.88 -8.47
CA GLU A 82 -11.35 14.44 -8.58
C GLU A 82 -9.97 14.05 -9.12
N ARG A 83 -9.45 12.93 -8.63
CA ARG A 83 -8.27 12.27 -9.18
C ARG A 83 -8.68 10.90 -9.70
N ASN A 84 -8.00 10.45 -10.75
CA ASN A 84 -8.24 9.14 -11.34
C ASN A 84 -7.10 8.18 -10.99
N ALA A 85 -7.46 6.91 -10.82
CA ALA A 85 -6.52 5.82 -10.74
C ALA A 85 -5.69 5.76 -12.03
N PRO A 86 -4.46 5.22 -11.98
CA PRO A 86 -3.66 5.03 -13.17
C PRO A 86 -4.43 4.19 -14.22
N PRO A 87 -4.70 4.73 -15.42
CA PRO A 87 -5.57 4.08 -16.37
C PRO A 87 -4.86 2.95 -17.12
N GLY A 88 -5.59 1.89 -17.44
CA GLY A 88 -5.12 0.82 -18.33
C GLY A 88 -4.75 -0.48 -17.63
N ALA A 89 -4.10 -1.37 -18.38
CA ALA A 89 -3.72 -2.69 -17.91
C ALA A 89 -2.45 -2.62 -17.04
N LEU A 90 -2.38 -3.48 -16.02
CA LEU A 90 -1.26 -3.48 -15.07
C LEU A 90 0.08 -3.77 -15.76
N GLU A 91 0.07 -4.63 -16.77
CA GLU A 91 1.22 -5.01 -17.59
C GLU A 91 1.82 -3.80 -18.34
N THR A 92 0.99 -2.80 -18.65
CA THR A 92 1.41 -1.54 -19.28
C THR A 92 1.89 -0.53 -18.24
N LEU A 93 1.29 -0.52 -17.04
CA LEU A 93 1.59 0.44 -15.97
C LEU A 93 2.89 0.10 -15.23
N LEU A 94 3.13 -1.17 -14.92
CA LEU A 94 4.26 -1.59 -14.09
C LEU A 94 5.65 -1.20 -14.65
N PRO A 95 5.92 -1.25 -15.97
CA PRO A 95 7.19 -0.77 -16.53
C PRO A 95 7.50 0.70 -16.21
N GLU A 96 6.48 1.55 -16.02
CA GLU A 96 6.66 2.96 -15.67
C GLU A 96 6.65 3.19 -14.15
N LEU A 97 5.84 2.43 -13.41
CA LEU A 97 5.68 2.60 -11.96
C LEU A 97 6.83 1.99 -11.14
N LEU A 98 7.44 0.90 -11.60
CA LEU A 98 8.46 0.18 -10.84
C LEU A 98 9.82 0.90 -10.75
N PRO A 99 10.43 1.38 -11.85
CA PRO A 99 11.78 1.96 -11.78
C PRO A 99 11.91 3.11 -10.76
N PRO A 100 10.98 4.09 -10.70
CA PRO A 100 11.11 5.23 -9.77
C PRO A 100 11.09 4.85 -8.28
N LEU A 101 10.62 3.65 -7.93
CA LEU A 101 10.55 3.16 -6.55
C LEU A 101 11.92 2.79 -5.97
N SER A 102 12.96 2.73 -6.81
CA SER A 102 14.34 2.45 -6.42
C SER A 102 15.26 3.54 -6.96
N ASP A 103 16.23 3.96 -6.16
CA ASP A 103 17.28 4.88 -6.57
C ASP A 103 18.11 4.39 -7.78
N CYS A 104 18.19 3.08 -7.98
CA CYS A 104 18.92 2.46 -9.08
C CYS A 104 18.01 1.88 -10.18
N GLY A 105 16.69 2.15 -10.12
CA GLY A 105 15.73 1.70 -11.14
C GLY A 105 15.41 0.21 -11.12
N LYS A 106 15.89 -0.52 -10.10
CA LYS A 106 15.76 -1.96 -9.99
C LYS A 106 14.67 -2.35 -9.01
N ALA A 107 13.58 -2.84 -9.58
CA ALA A 107 12.36 -3.14 -8.85
C ALA A 107 11.65 -4.34 -9.46
N LEU A 108 10.97 -5.13 -8.64
CA LEU A 108 10.21 -6.30 -9.05
C LEU A 108 8.95 -6.40 -8.23
N LEU A 109 7.84 -6.76 -8.86
CA LEU A 109 6.60 -7.12 -8.19
C LEU A 109 6.34 -8.61 -8.42
N ALA A 110 6.17 -9.38 -7.35
CA ALA A 110 5.82 -10.79 -7.39
C ALA A 110 4.46 -11.05 -6.72
N ASP A 111 3.79 -12.12 -7.14
CA ASP A 111 2.58 -12.62 -6.50
C ASP A 111 2.88 -13.46 -5.25
N SER A 112 1.83 -13.98 -4.61
CA SER A 112 1.97 -14.82 -3.41
C SER A 112 2.61 -16.19 -3.65
N HIS A 113 2.66 -16.66 -4.91
CA HIS A 113 3.17 -17.98 -5.29
C HIS A 113 4.63 -17.93 -5.75
N GLY A 114 5.24 -16.75 -5.77
CA GLY A 114 6.64 -16.58 -6.17
C GLY A 114 6.82 -16.46 -7.67
N PHE A 115 5.80 -16.02 -8.41
CA PHE A 115 5.92 -15.61 -9.81
C PHE A 115 6.06 -14.09 -9.90
N TYR A 116 7.04 -13.61 -10.67
CA TYR A 116 7.13 -12.17 -10.95
C TYR A 116 5.99 -11.76 -11.89
N VAL A 117 5.31 -10.67 -11.54
CA VAL A 117 4.31 -9.98 -12.36
C VAL A 117 5.02 -9.05 -13.35
N ALA A 118 5.97 -8.27 -12.85
CA ALA A 118 6.85 -7.43 -13.67
C ALA A 118 8.17 -7.16 -12.95
N ALA A 119 9.21 -6.84 -13.72
CA ALA A 119 10.52 -6.48 -13.22
C ALA A 119 11.14 -5.37 -14.07
N SER A 120 11.90 -4.50 -13.43
CA SER A 120 12.73 -3.46 -14.03
C SER A 120 14.17 -3.62 -13.55
N GLY A 121 15.13 -3.51 -14.46
CA GLY A 121 16.57 -3.50 -14.17
C GLY A 121 17.17 -4.82 -13.65
N PHE A 122 16.37 -5.88 -13.46
CA PHE A 122 16.82 -7.24 -13.19
C PHE A 122 16.87 -8.07 -14.48
N THR A 123 17.76 -9.06 -14.54
CA THR A 123 17.68 -10.08 -15.60
C THR A 123 16.46 -10.98 -15.38
N HIS A 124 16.06 -11.70 -16.43
CA HIS A 124 14.95 -12.64 -16.33
C HIS A 124 15.22 -13.74 -15.28
N GLU A 125 16.44 -14.31 -15.24
CA GLU A 125 16.76 -15.33 -14.23
C GLU A 125 16.70 -14.75 -12.82
N ALA A 126 17.29 -13.55 -12.60
CA ALA A 126 17.27 -12.90 -11.31
C ALA A 126 15.84 -12.59 -10.84
N ALA A 127 14.94 -12.17 -11.76
CA ALA A 127 13.55 -11.92 -11.43
C ALA A 127 12.82 -13.18 -10.92
N ILE A 128 13.07 -14.33 -11.55
CA ILE A 128 12.50 -15.62 -11.12
C ILE A 128 13.02 -15.97 -9.72
N GLU A 129 14.33 -15.92 -9.51
CA GLU A 129 14.95 -16.28 -8.23
C GLU A 129 14.50 -15.37 -7.08
N LEU A 130 14.43 -14.06 -7.33
CA LEU A 130 13.94 -13.08 -6.34
C LEU A 130 12.47 -13.31 -5.99
N SER A 131 11.65 -13.72 -6.96
CA SER A 131 10.24 -14.01 -6.72
C SER A 131 10.05 -15.26 -5.87
N ALA A 132 10.78 -16.33 -6.18
CA ALA A 132 10.81 -17.54 -5.36
C ALA A 132 11.26 -17.22 -3.92
N LEU A 133 12.34 -16.46 -3.76
CA LEU A 133 12.83 -16.02 -2.45
C LEU A 133 11.77 -15.20 -1.69
N SER A 134 11.01 -14.34 -2.38
CA SER A 134 9.94 -13.55 -1.76
C SER A 134 8.79 -14.41 -1.19
N ALA A 135 8.53 -15.59 -1.79
CA ALA A 135 7.55 -16.56 -1.29
C ALA A 135 8.10 -17.35 -0.09
N ASP A 136 9.38 -17.70 -0.11
CA ASP A 136 10.06 -18.31 1.05
C ASP A 136 10.09 -17.37 2.26
N LEU A 137 10.42 -16.09 2.04
CA LEU A 137 10.41 -15.07 3.08
C LEU A 137 9.02 -14.88 3.67
N ALA A 138 7.96 -14.96 2.87
CA ALA A 138 6.59 -14.91 3.35
C ALA A 138 6.24 -16.08 4.27
N SER A 139 6.68 -17.28 3.88
CA SER A 139 6.49 -18.49 4.68
C SER A 139 7.29 -18.43 5.98
N LEU A 140 8.46 -17.78 5.97
CA LEU A 140 9.25 -17.51 7.17
C LEU A 140 8.58 -16.48 8.07
N ASP A 141 8.13 -15.34 7.52
CA ASP A 141 7.43 -14.29 8.24
C ASP A 141 6.17 -14.82 8.92
N ASN A 142 5.32 -15.55 8.19
CA ASN A 142 4.10 -16.16 8.74
C ASN A 142 4.36 -17.10 9.93
N ARG A 143 5.48 -17.84 9.92
CA ARG A 143 5.88 -18.71 11.03
C ARG A 143 6.36 -17.95 12.26
N HIS A 144 6.88 -16.73 12.07
CA HIS A 144 7.51 -15.95 13.13
C HIS A 144 6.81 -14.62 13.45
N GLN A 145 5.67 -14.33 12.82
CA GLN A 145 4.94 -13.07 12.99
C GLN A 145 4.60 -12.76 14.46
N SER A 146 4.34 -13.78 15.29
CA SER A 146 4.08 -13.57 16.71
C SER A 146 5.30 -13.00 17.45
N LEU A 147 6.51 -13.39 17.06
CA LEU A 147 7.73 -12.84 17.63
C LEU A 147 7.93 -11.38 17.21
N THR A 148 7.82 -11.10 15.91
CA THR A 148 8.12 -9.76 15.36
C THR A 148 7.04 -8.75 15.71
N HIS A 149 5.76 -9.07 15.50
CA HIS A 149 4.65 -8.15 15.69
C HIS A 149 4.20 -8.03 17.16
N ASN A 150 4.16 -9.13 17.92
CA ASN A 150 3.63 -9.08 19.29
C ASN A 150 4.72 -8.85 20.33
N ASN A 151 5.79 -9.66 20.29
CA ASN A 151 6.82 -9.60 21.33
C ASN A 151 7.76 -8.42 21.12
N LEU A 152 8.26 -8.23 19.90
CA LEU A 152 9.20 -7.15 19.57
C LEU A 152 8.49 -5.86 19.11
N ARG A 153 7.19 -5.93 18.79
CA ARG A 153 6.37 -4.78 18.36
C ARG A 153 6.97 -4.03 17.18
N ILE A 154 7.60 -4.77 16.25
CA ILE A 154 8.16 -4.22 15.02
C ILE A 154 6.99 -4.05 14.04
N PRO A 155 6.66 -2.82 13.63
CA PRO A 155 5.44 -2.53 12.87
C PRO A 155 5.57 -2.80 11.37
N THR A 156 6.56 -3.58 10.95
CA THR A 156 6.81 -3.91 9.53
C THR A 156 7.05 -5.39 9.37
N SER A 157 6.59 -5.92 8.23
CA SER A 157 6.83 -7.31 7.80
C SER A 157 7.84 -7.37 6.64
N ALA A 158 8.56 -6.28 6.40
CA ALA A 158 9.58 -6.21 5.36
C ALA A 158 10.89 -6.87 5.80
N TRP A 159 11.54 -7.56 4.87
CA TRP A 159 12.84 -8.20 5.07
C TRP A 159 13.87 -7.57 4.13
N ALA A 160 15.11 -7.40 4.58
CA ALA A 160 16.15 -6.79 3.75
C ALA A 160 17.54 -7.39 4.00
N LEU A 161 18.33 -7.44 2.93
CA LEU A 161 19.78 -7.53 3.00
C LEU A 161 20.33 -6.12 3.21
N VAL A 162 21.15 -5.95 4.25
CA VAL A 162 21.69 -4.64 4.65
C VAL A 162 23.20 -4.62 4.57
N ASP A 163 23.77 -3.45 4.30
CA ASP A 163 25.21 -3.23 4.43
C ASP A 163 25.63 -3.06 5.91
N ALA A 164 26.92 -2.88 6.15
CA ALA A 164 27.47 -2.70 7.50
C ALA A 164 26.98 -1.42 8.20
N ALA A 165 26.46 -0.44 7.46
CA ALA A 165 25.86 0.78 8.01
C ALA A 165 24.34 0.62 8.25
N GLY A 166 23.75 -0.52 7.89
CA GLY A 166 22.33 -0.82 8.04
C GLY A 166 21.46 -0.32 6.89
N ASN A 167 22.03 0.15 5.78
CA ASN A 167 21.24 0.57 4.62
C ASN A 167 20.77 -0.65 3.83
N SER A 168 19.51 -0.61 3.37
CA SER A 168 18.95 -1.64 2.48
C SER A 168 19.75 -1.70 1.17
N GLN A 169 20.27 -2.89 0.88
CA GLN A 169 20.87 -3.22 -0.41
C GLN A 169 19.85 -3.93 -1.30
N LEU A 170 19.01 -4.77 -0.72
CA LEU A 170 17.89 -5.45 -1.37
C LEU A 170 16.80 -5.71 -0.34
N GLY A 171 15.61 -5.16 -0.54
CA GLY A 171 14.48 -5.34 0.38
C GLY A 171 13.26 -5.98 -0.28
N PHE A 172 12.44 -6.61 0.55
CA PHE A 172 11.22 -7.32 0.21
C PHE A 172 10.09 -6.77 1.08
N TRP A 173 9.19 -5.99 0.47
CA TRP A 173 8.04 -5.39 1.14
C TRP A 173 6.77 -6.16 0.76
N PRO A 174 6.10 -6.82 1.71
CA PRO A 174 4.80 -7.41 1.44
C PRO A 174 3.76 -6.29 1.22
N LEU A 175 2.95 -6.45 0.17
CA LEU A 175 1.79 -5.61 -0.11
C LEU A 175 0.53 -6.45 -0.02
N PHE A 176 -0.35 -6.11 0.90
CA PHE A 176 -1.63 -6.76 1.13
C PHE A 176 -2.74 -5.94 0.46
N ILE A 177 -3.28 -6.50 -0.62
CA ILE A 177 -4.34 -5.90 -1.42
C ILE A 177 -5.56 -6.81 -1.28
N ASP A 178 -6.44 -6.44 -0.34
CA ASP A 178 -7.57 -7.28 0.08
C ASP A 178 -7.10 -8.70 0.45
N ASP A 179 -7.60 -9.74 -0.22
CA ASP A 179 -7.19 -11.12 0.01
C ASP A 179 -5.86 -11.49 -0.66
N GLN A 180 -5.37 -10.68 -1.60
CA GLN A 180 -4.12 -10.93 -2.32
C GLN A 180 -2.91 -10.41 -1.54
N ARG A 181 -1.78 -11.12 -1.68
CA ARG A 181 -0.48 -10.67 -1.18
C ARG A 181 0.49 -10.60 -2.36
N PHE A 182 1.11 -9.45 -2.54
CA PHE A 182 2.24 -9.25 -3.43
C PHE A 182 3.52 -9.05 -2.62
N ALA A 183 4.66 -9.18 -3.28
CA ALA A 183 5.95 -8.77 -2.77
C ALA A 183 6.56 -7.72 -3.71
N LEU A 184 6.81 -6.52 -3.19
CA LEU A 184 7.60 -5.50 -3.87
C LEU A 184 9.06 -5.66 -3.47
N VAL A 185 9.92 -5.98 -4.43
CA VAL A 185 11.35 -6.19 -4.24
C VAL A 185 12.09 -5.00 -4.83
N LEU A 186 12.92 -4.33 -4.04
CA LEU A 186 13.67 -3.14 -4.47
C LEU A 186 15.16 -3.33 -4.16
N GLN A 187 16.03 -3.07 -5.14
CA GLN A 187 17.46 -2.94 -4.90
C GLN A 187 17.81 -1.48 -4.56
N GLY A 188 18.75 -1.27 -3.64
CA GLY A 188 19.17 0.06 -3.21
C GLY A 188 18.15 0.75 -2.28
N VAL A 189 18.13 2.09 -2.33
CA VAL A 189 17.30 2.91 -1.45
C VAL A 189 15.86 2.93 -1.96
N PRO A 190 14.87 2.53 -1.13
CA PRO A 190 13.47 2.50 -1.52
C PRO A 190 12.84 3.91 -1.48
N HIS A 191 12.10 4.27 -2.51
CA HIS A 191 11.39 5.53 -2.66
C HIS A 191 9.87 5.41 -2.39
N LEU A 192 9.49 4.66 -1.35
CA LEU A 192 8.07 4.42 -0.99
C LEU A 192 7.36 5.67 -0.47
N ASN A 193 8.09 6.75 -0.21
CA ASN A 193 7.57 8.05 0.21
C ASN A 193 7.14 8.94 -0.98
N GLN A 194 7.18 8.43 -2.21
CA GLN A 194 6.80 9.18 -3.41
C GLN A 194 5.39 8.81 -3.92
N SER A 195 4.74 9.73 -4.65
CA SER A 195 3.40 9.53 -5.19
C SER A 195 3.28 8.34 -6.15
N VAL A 196 4.37 7.97 -6.82
CA VAL A 196 4.41 6.77 -7.68
C VAL A 196 4.11 5.48 -6.91
N PHE A 197 4.46 5.43 -5.62
CA PHE A 197 4.09 4.31 -4.77
C PHE A 197 2.59 4.28 -4.47
N THR A 198 1.98 5.43 -4.20
CA THR A 198 0.51 5.55 -4.11
C THR A 198 -0.14 5.06 -5.39
N SER A 199 0.36 5.44 -6.56
CA SER A 199 -0.15 4.99 -7.86
C SER A 199 -0.06 3.47 -8.03
N LEU A 200 1.05 2.84 -7.63
CA LEU A 200 1.18 1.38 -7.64
C LEU A 200 0.12 0.71 -6.75
N VAL A 201 -0.01 1.15 -5.49
CA VAL A 201 -0.99 0.58 -4.57
C VAL A 201 -2.42 0.81 -5.06
N TRP A 202 -2.70 1.97 -5.65
CA TRP A 202 -4.01 2.30 -6.22
C TRP A 202 -4.35 1.41 -7.41
N ALA A 203 -3.44 1.25 -8.37
CA ALA A 203 -3.64 0.37 -9.53
C ALA A 203 -3.82 -1.11 -9.14
N LEU A 204 -3.12 -1.56 -8.09
CA LEU A 204 -3.35 -2.91 -7.54
C LEU A 204 -4.71 -2.99 -6.85
N SER A 205 -5.10 -1.96 -6.08
CA SER A 205 -6.35 -1.95 -5.31
C SER A 205 -7.59 -1.91 -6.20
N THR A 206 -7.61 -1.09 -7.26
CA THR A 206 -8.74 -1.06 -8.20
C THR A 206 -8.91 -2.37 -8.96
N ARG A 207 -7.81 -3.11 -9.17
CA ARG A 207 -7.83 -4.36 -9.93
C ARG A 207 -8.08 -5.61 -9.10
N TYR A 208 -7.54 -5.67 -7.87
CA TYR A 208 -7.52 -6.88 -7.06
C TYR A 208 -8.32 -6.78 -5.76
N ALA A 209 -8.67 -5.59 -5.28
CA ALA A 209 -9.61 -5.50 -4.17
C ALA A 209 -10.99 -5.91 -4.70
N GLY A 210 -11.61 -6.89 -4.06
CA GLY A 210 -12.86 -7.45 -4.54
C GLY A 210 -13.90 -6.36 -4.78
N SER A 211 -14.51 -6.37 -5.97
CA SER A 211 -15.61 -5.51 -6.39
C SER A 211 -16.85 -5.74 -5.50
N LYS A 212 -16.80 -5.26 -4.25
CA LYS A 212 -17.89 -5.37 -3.28
C LYS A 212 -17.83 -4.17 -2.36
N ARG A 213 -18.50 -3.10 -2.78
CA ARG A 213 -19.18 -2.10 -1.94
C ARG A 213 -19.88 -1.09 -2.87
N ASP A 214 -20.90 -1.57 -3.58
CA ASP A 214 -22.04 -0.74 -4.02
C ASP A 214 -23.02 -0.57 -2.87
#